data_AF-A0A2K9PME0-F1
#
_entry.id   AF-A0A2K9PME0-F1
#
_cell.length_a   1.000
_cell.length_b   1.000
_cell.length_c   1.000
_cell.angle_alpha   90.00
_cell.angle_beta   90.00
_cell.angle_gamma   90.00
#
_symmetry.space_group_name_H-M   'P 1'
#
loop_
_entity.id
_entity.type
_entity.pdbx_description
1 polymer ?
#
loop_
_entity_poly.entity_id
_entity_poly.type
_entity_poly.pdbx_seq_one_letter_code
_entity_poly.pdbx_strand_id
1 'polypeptide(L)'
;MKKYSNYIIIIYLLFFACKDFNDKKMDAWKSEVFQAEKAFNDMAQKEGLAKAFEFYAANDGVIKRNRKVIEGKRAIKKWYENDFRPNESLIWSPTFVDVSKSGDMAYTYGDFILTYPDSLGNRKESTGVFHTVWKRQEDGSWKFVWD
;
A
#
# COMPACT_ATOMS: atom_id res chain seq x y z
N MET A 1 -27.17 -47.34 -7.43
CA MET A 1 -26.95 -46.04 -8.11
C MET A 1 -27.42 -44.82 -7.29
N LYS A 2 -28.56 -44.86 -6.57
CA LYS A 2 -29.03 -43.72 -5.74
C LYS A 2 -28.11 -43.32 -4.57
N LYS A 3 -27.37 -44.25 -3.95
CA LYS A 3 -26.45 -43.93 -2.82
C LYS A 3 -25.29 -43.03 -3.26
N TYR A 4 -24.68 -43.27 -4.43
CA TYR A 4 -23.58 -42.44 -4.94
C TYR A 4 -24.03 -41.04 -5.37
N SER A 5 -25.30 -40.86 -5.76
CA SER A 5 -25.88 -39.56 -6.11
C SER A 5 -25.91 -38.58 -4.95
N ASN A 6 -26.17 -39.05 -3.71
CA ASN A 6 -26.19 -38.18 -2.53
C ASN A 6 -24.78 -37.77 -2.08
N TYR A 7 -23.77 -38.63 -2.27
CA TYR A 7 -22.38 -38.27 -1.98
C TYR A 7 -21.82 -37.24 -2.97
N ILE A 8 -22.22 -37.31 -4.25
CA ILE A 8 -21.86 -36.30 -5.25
C ILE A 8 -22.44 -34.93 -4.88
N ILE A 9 -23.71 -34.86 -4.46
CA ILE A 9 -24.36 -33.59 -4.05
C ILE A 9 -23.67 -32.98 -2.80
N ILE A 10 -23.30 -33.79 -1.82
CA ILE A 10 -22.59 -33.32 -0.61
C ILE A 10 -21.18 -32.81 -0.95
N ILE A 11 -20.46 -33.48 -1.86
CA ILE A 11 -19.14 -33.05 -2.32
C ILE A 11 -19.25 -31.70 -3.07
N TYR A 12 -20.23 -31.53 -3.95
CA TYR A 12 -20.47 -30.26 -4.64
C TYR A 12 -20.81 -29.11 -3.66
N LEU A 13 -21.61 -29.36 -2.62
CA LEU A 13 -21.94 -28.35 -1.61
C LEU A 13 -20.72 -27.90 -0.79
N LEU A 14 -19.78 -28.81 -0.50
CA LEU A 14 -18.52 -28.48 0.19
C LEU A 14 -17.59 -27.62 -0.68
N PHE A 15 -17.58 -27.84 -2.00
CA PHE A 15 -16.75 -27.05 -2.92
C PHE A 15 -17.23 -25.61 -3.11
N PHE A 16 -18.55 -25.37 -3.14
CA PHE A 16 -19.09 -24.02 -3.28
C PHE A 16 -18.87 -23.14 -2.04
N ALA A 17 -19.02 -23.70 -0.84
CA ALA A 17 -18.84 -22.95 0.41
C ALA A 17 -17.40 -22.43 0.61
N CYS A 18 -16.39 -23.17 0.16
CA CYS A 18 -14.99 -22.75 0.24
C CYS A 18 -14.66 -21.55 -0.67
N LYS A 19 -15.37 -21.38 -1.79
CA LYS A 19 -15.12 -20.28 -2.72
C LYS A 19 -15.58 -18.94 -2.14
N ASP A 20 -16.82 -18.87 -1.65
CA ASP A 20 -17.40 -17.65 -1.08
C ASP A 20 -16.63 -17.15 0.16
N PHE A 21 -16.09 -18.07 0.96
CA PHE A 21 -15.27 -17.73 2.12
C PHE A 21 -13.95 -17.06 1.71
N ASN A 22 -13.28 -17.58 0.68
CA ASN A 22 -12.03 -17.02 0.18
C ASN A 22 -12.24 -15.65 -0.49
N ASP A 23 -13.32 -15.48 -1.25
CA ASP A 23 -13.64 -14.20 -1.91
C ASP A 23 -13.92 -13.11 -0.87
N LYS A 24 -14.75 -13.39 0.15
CA LYS A 24 -15.00 -12.44 1.26
C LYS A 24 -13.73 -12.08 2.03
N LYS A 25 -12.84 -13.06 2.25
CA LYS A 25 -11.56 -12.83 2.94
C LYS A 25 -10.64 -11.94 2.11
N MET A 26 -10.60 -12.16 0.80
CA MET A 26 -9.83 -11.36 -0.15
C MET A 26 -10.32 -9.91 -0.17
N ASP A 27 -11.63 -9.69 -0.22
CA ASP A 27 -12.22 -8.34 -0.19
C ASP A 27 -11.90 -7.60 1.10
N ALA A 28 -11.96 -8.29 2.25
CA ALA A 28 -11.56 -7.72 3.53
C ALA A 28 -10.09 -7.28 3.52
N TRP A 29 -9.18 -8.13 3.03
CA TRP A 29 -7.76 -7.79 2.95
C TRP A 29 -7.48 -6.65 1.97
N LYS A 30 -8.16 -6.59 0.82
CA LYS A 30 -8.06 -5.46 -0.11
C LYS A 30 -8.51 -4.17 0.56
N SER A 31 -9.60 -4.22 1.33
CA SER A 31 -10.08 -3.08 2.10
C SER A 31 -9.05 -2.62 3.14
N GLU A 32 -8.42 -3.55 3.88
CA GLU A 32 -7.36 -3.21 4.83
C GLU A 32 -6.18 -2.49 4.17
N VAL A 33 -5.71 -2.99 3.02
CA VAL A 33 -4.56 -2.41 2.30
C VAL A 33 -4.93 -1.03 1.72
N PHE A 34 -6.14 -0.88 1.17
CA PHE A 34 -6.65 0.43 0.75
C PHE A 34 -6.65 1.43 1.90
N GLN A 35 -7.11 1.01 3.08
CA GLN A 35 -7.15 1.87 4.26
C GLN A 35 -5.74 2.18 4.80
N ALA A 36 -4.80 1.24 4.72
CA ALA A 36 -3.40 1.49 5.06
C ALA A 36 -2.76 2.55 4.14
N GLU A 37 -2.97 2.44 2.82
CA GLU A 37 -2.50 3.42 1.84
C GLU A 37 -3.12 4.80 2.07
N LYS A 38 -4.44 4.85 2.30
CA LYS A 38 -5.13 6.10 2.60
C LYS A 38 -4.62 6.72 3.90
N ALA A 39 -4.49 5.93 4.96
CA ALA A 39 -3.99 6.40 6.26
C ALA A 39 -2.53 6.85 6.18
N PHE A 40 -1.74 6.26 5.28
CA PHE A 40 -0.39 6.69 4.96
C PHE A 40 -0.38 8.09 4.33
N ASN A 41 -1.19 8.32 3.29
CA ASN A 41 -1.34 9.65 2.72
C ASN A 41 -1.84 10.68 3.75
N ASP A 42 -2.89 10.33 4.51
CA ASP A 42 -3.48 11.20 5.53
C ASP A 42 -2.46 11.60 6.60
N MET A 43 -1.62 10.66 7.06
CA MET A 43 -0.54 10.94 8.02
C MET A 43 0.52 11.86 7.41
N ALA A 44 0.88 11.67 6.14
CA ALA A 44 1.83 12.55 5.47
C ALA A 44 1.32 13.99 5.41
N GLN A 45 0.00 14.21 5.24
CA GLN A 45 -0.59 15.55 5.25
C GLN A 45 -0.63 16.17 6.64
N LYS A 46 -0.91 15.36 7.67
CA LYS A 46 -1.10 15.85 9.05
C LYS A 46 0.22 16.03 9.81
N GLU A 47 1.17 15.14 9.58
CA GLU A 47 2.37 14.99 10.40
C GLU A 47 3.68 15.08 9.60
N GLY A 48 3.57 15.24 8.27
CA GLY A 48 4.71 15.37 7.36
C GLY A 48 5.22 14.04 6.83
N LEU A 49 5.85 14.11 5.65
CA LEU A 49 6.32 12.93 4.91
C LEU A 49 7.35 12.12 5.69
N ALA A 50 8.31 12.76 6.37
CA ALA A 50 9.34 12.05 7.11
C ALA A 50 8.76 11.10 8.16
N LYS A 51 7.77 11.58 8.94
CA LYS A 51 7.12 10.78 9.98
C LYS A 51 6.23 9.69 9.38
N ALA A 52 5.46 10.03 8.35
CA ALA A 52 4.58 9.08 7.68
C ALA A 52 5.37 7.94 7.02
N PHE A 53 6.40 8.26 6.22
CA PHE A 53 7.22 7.25 5.55
C PHE A 53 8.01 6.40 6.55
N GLU A 54 8.52 6.99 7.64
CA GLU A 54 9.15 6.20 8.71
C GLU A 54 8.15 5.24 9.37
N PHE A 55 6.94 5.70 9.65
CA PHE A 55 5.91 4.90 10.31
C PHE A 55 5.46 3.72 9.44
N TYR A 56 5.18 3.96 8.16
CA TYR A 56 4.66 2.94 7.25
C TYR A 56 5.75 2.08 6.60
N ALA A 57 7.03 2.43 6.67
CA ALA A 57 8.12 1.57 6.22
C ALA A 57 8.24 0.30 7.07
N ALA A 58 8.54 -0.82 6.44
CA ALA A 58 9.15 -1.95 7.11
C ALA A 58 10.56 -1.56 7.59
N ASN A 59 11.15 -2.30 8.53
CA ASN A 59 12.50 -1.96 9.03
C ASN A 59 13.54 -1.98 7.89
N ASP A 60 13.37 -2.90 6.95
CA ASP A 60 14.11 -3.11 5.69
C ASP A 60 13.40 -2.50 4.47
N GLY A 61 12.41 -1.63 4.67
CA GLY A 61 11.68 -0.99 3.57
C GLY A 61 12.61 -0.17 2.66
N VAL A 62 12.24 -0.09 1.39
CA VAL A 62 13.03 0.58 0.35
C VAL A 62 12.18 1.66 -0.31
N ILE A 63 12.80 2.80 -0.64
CA ILE A 63 12.19 3.76 -1.57
C ILE A 63 13.08 4.02 -2.79
N LYS A 64 12.46 4.36 -3.92
CA LYS A 64 13.17 4.81 -5.13
C LYS A 64 12.82 6.26 -5.46
N ARG A 65 13.82 7.14 -5.44
CA ARG A 65 13.67 8.57 -5.75
C ARG A 65 14.81 9.04 -6.64
N ASN A 66 14.53 9.78 -7.72
CA ASN A 66 15.55 10.36 -8.60
C ASN A 66 16.66 9.38 -9.05
N ARG A 67 16.28 8.14 -9.41
CA ARG A 67 17.18 7.02 -9.76
C ARG A 67 18.08 6.49 -8.63
N LYS A 68 17.87 6.93 -7.39
CA LYS A 68 18.52 6.40 -6.19
C LYS A 68 17.58 5.44 -5.47
N VAL A 69 18.17 4.40 -4.91
CA VAL A 69 17.52 3.48 -3.99
C VAL A 69 17.97 3.87 -2.58
N ILE A 70 17.02 4.01 -1.66
CA ILE A 70 17.26 4.34 -0.26
C ILE A 70 16.68 3.19 0.56
N GLU A 71 17.55 2.49 1.28
CA GLU A 71 17.22 1.25 1.98
C GLU A 71 17.19 1.46 3.49
N GLY A 72 16.14 0.94 4.13
CA GLY A 72 15.95 0.95 5.56
C GLY A 72 15.17 2.17 6.06
N LYS A 73 14.27 1.91 7.01
CA LYS A 73 13.36 2.90 7.63
C LYS A 73 14.03 4.20 8.06
N ARG A 74 15.20 4.11 8.73
CA ARG A 74 15.90 5.31 9.22
C ARG A 74 16.49 6.14 8.08
N ALA A 75 16.98 5.49 7.02
CA ALA A 75 17.52 6.19 5.86
C ALA A 75 16.40 6.89 5.07
N ILE A 76 15.24 6.24 4.96
CA ILE A 76 14.01 6.82 4.38
C ILE A 76 13.61 8.09 5.14
N LYS A 77 13.48 8.02 6.48
CA LYS A 77 13.16 9.18 7.32
C LYS A 77 14.13 10.33 7.05
N LYS A 78 15.44 10.04 7.13
CA LYS A 78 16.50 11.03 6.91
C LYS A 78 16.46 11.62 5.50
N TRP A 79 16.09 10.85 4.49
CA TRP A 79 15.94 11.38 3.13
C TRP A 79 14.84 12.44 3.07
N TYR A 80 13.65 12.13 3.61
CA TYR A 80 12.53 13.08 3.65
C TYR A 80 12.79 14.30 4.55
N GLU A 81 13.57 14.16 5.62
CA GLU A 81 13.98 15.30 6.46
C GLU A 81 14.92 16.28 5.72
N ASN A 82 15.69 15.81 4.73
CA ASN A 82 16.70 16.63 4.05
C ASN A 82 16.27 17.10 2.65
N ASP A 83 15.54 16.27 1.89
CA ASP A 83 15.29 16.51 0.47
C ASP A 83 13.95 17.21 0.21
N PHE A 84 12.99 17.06 1.11
CA PHE A 84 11.66 17.64 0.94
C PHE A 84 11.61 19.07 1.46
N ARG A 85 11.37 20.03 0.58
CA ARG A 85 11.53 21.46 0.90
C ARG A 85 10.28 22.04 1.58
N PRO A 86 10.43 23.15 2.34
CA PRO A 86 9.29 23.94 2.76
C PRO A 86 8.40 24.30 1.57
N ASN A 87 7.08 24.17 1.74
CA ASN A 87 6.04 24.41 0.72
C ASN A 87 5.95 23.37 -0.41
N GLU A 88 6.66 22.25 -0.32
CA GLU A 88 6.34 21.09 -1.14
C GLU A 88 5.18 20.30 -0.51
N SER A 89 4.37 19.64 -1.32
CA SER A 89 3.34 18.70 -0.84
C SER A 89 3.20 17.54 -1.79
N LEU A 90 3.12 16.32 -1.26
CA LEU A 90 2.88 15.11 -2.03
C LEU A 90 1.55 14.51 -1.58
N ILE A 91 0.60 14.40 -2.51
CA ILE A 91 -0.71 13.78 -2.29
C ILE A 91 -0.88 12.63 -3.27
N TRP A 92 -1.41 11.50 -2.81
CA TRP A 92 -1.65 10.33 -3.64
C TRP A 92 -2.92 9.61 -3.20
N SER A 93 -3.52 8.83 -4.12
CA SER A 93 -4.67 7.98 -3.82
C SER A 93 -4.63 6.71 -4.66
N PRO A 94 -4.79 5.52 -4.05
CA PRO A 94 -4.83 4.28 -4.81
C PRO A 94 -6.05 4.23 -5.73
N THR A 95 -5.83 3.84 -6.98
CA THR A 95 -6.89 3.47 -7.95
C THR A 95 -6.97 1.96 -8.14
N PHE A 96 -5.97 1.23 -7.64
CA PHE A 96 -5.92 -0.22 -7.66
C PHE A 96 -5.32 -0.77 -6.36
N VAL A 97 -5.86 -1.90 -5.90
CA VAL A 97 -5.36 -2.66 -4.76
C VAL A 97 -5.53 -4.16 -5.06
N ASP A 98 -4.48 -4.93 -4.82
CA ASP A 98 -4.59 -6.39 -4.81
C ASP A 98 -3.74 -7.02 -3.71
N VAL A 99 -4.14 -8.23 -3.33
CA VAL A 99 -3.54 -8.97 -2.22
C VAL A 99 -3.25 -10.39 -2.67
N SER A 100 -2.10 -10.91 -2.25
CA SER A 100 -1.72 -12.30 -2.42
C SER A 100 -2.77 -13.25 -1.83
N LYS A 101 -2.88 -14.47 -2.37
CA LYS A 101 -3.79 -15.51 -1.85
C LYS A 101 -3.49 -15.89 -0.40
N SER A 102 -2.25 -15.74 0.03
CA SER A 102 -1.80 -15.94 1.42
C SER A 102 -2.21 -14.81 2.36
N GLY A 103 -2.48 -13.61 1.83
CA GLY A 103 -2.86 -12.43 2.63
C GLY A 103 -1.70 -11.76 3.36
N ASP A 104 -0.46 -12.10 3.01
CA ASP A 104 0.77 -11.60 3.64
C ASP A 104 1.49 -10.54 2.81
N MET A 105 1.24 -10.51 1.50
CA MET A 105 1.76 -9.52 0.55
C MET A 105 0.61 -8.82 -0.19
N ALA A 106 0.79 -7.54 -0.51
CA ALA A 106 -0.14 -6.77 -1.32
C ALA A 106 0.60 -5.72 -2.15
N TYR A 107 -0.08 -5.14 -3.13
CA TYR A 107 0.43 -3.97 -3.84
C TYR A 107 -0.69 -3.01 -4.21
N THR A 108 -0.34 -1.74 -4.28
CA THR A 108 -1.21 -0.62 -4.63
C THR A 108 -0.56 0.21 -5.71
N TYR A 109 -1.37 0.84 -6.55
CA TYR A 109 -0.92 1.91 -7.42
C TYR A 109 -2.06 2.89 -7.68
N GLY A 110 -1.70 4.08 -8.13
CA GLY A 110 -2.63 5.14 -8.45
C GLY A 110 -1.88 6.43 -8.73
N ASP A 111 -2.61 7.54 -8.77
CA ASP A 111 -2.04 8.82 -9.14
C ASP A 111 -1.49 9.55 -7.92
N PHE A 112 -0.42 10.32 -8.15
CA PHE A 112 0.07 11.32 -7.20
C PHE A 112 0.14 12.70 -7.84
N ILE A 113 0.08 13.72 -6.98
CA ILE A 113 0.33 15.12 -7.30
C ILE A 113 1.43 15.61 -6.35
N LEU A 114 2.58 15.97 -6.92
CA LEU A 114 3.66 16.66 -6.25
C LEU A 114 3.53 18.16 -6.55
N THR A 115 3.26 18.95 -5.52
CA THR A 115 3.32 20.41 -5.60
C THR A 115 4.67 20.89 -5.09
N TYR A 116 5.27 21.85 -5.77
CA TYR A 116 6.53 22.49 -5.37
C TYR A 116 6.63 23.93 -5.91
N PRO A 117 7.39 24.82 -5.26
CA PRO A 117 7.68 26.15 -5.81
C PRO A 117 8.73 26.07 -6.93
N ASP A 118 8.56 26.83 -8.01
CA ASP A 118 9.62 27.06 -8.99
C ASP A 118 10.69 28.06 -8.48
N SER A 119 11.69 28.36 -9.31
CA SER A 119 12.77 29.29 -8.95
C SER A 119 12.31 30.72 -8.69
N LEU A 120 11.09 31.07 -9.11
CA LEU A 120 10.46 32.38 -8.87
C LEU A 120 9.44 32.33 -7.72
N GLY A 121 9.27 31.17 -7.08
CA GLY A 121 8.33 30.96 -5.99
C GLY A 121 6.89 30.68 -6.44
N ASN A 122 6.63 30.51 -7.74
CA ASN A 122 5.29 30.16 -8.21
C ASN A 122 5.01 28.69 -7.94
N ARG A 123 3.77 28.39 -7.53
CA ARG A 123 3.31 27.01 -7.33
C ARG A 123 3.31 26.26 -8.67
N LYS A 124 4.00 25.12 -8.72
CA LYS A 124 3.99 24.13 -9.80
C LYS A 124 3.48 22.80 -9.31
N GLU A 125 2.95 22.02 -10.23
CA GLU A 125 2.51 20.65 -9.98
C GLU A 125 3.17 19.71 -10.98
N SER A 126 3.52 18.52 -10.49
CA SER A 126 3.92 17.38 -11.29
C SER A 126 3.05 16.20 -10.90
N THR A 127 2.45 15.55 -11.89
CA THR A 127 1.63 14.35 -11.69
C THR A 127 2.39 13.11 -12.12
N GLY A 128 1.98 11.96 -11.61
CA GLY A 128 2.54 10.67 -11.99
C GLY A 128 1.81 9.52 -11.30
N VAL A 129 2.38 8.33 -11.41
CA VAL A 129 1.84 7.11 -10.81
C VAL A 129 2.76 6.66 -9.68
N PHE A 130 2.20 6.35 -8.52
CA PHE A 130 2.92 5.69 -7.43
C PHE A 130 2.72 4.17 -7.50
N HIS A 131 3.61 3.42 -6.87
CA HIS A 131 3.46 1.98 -6.70
C HIS A 131 4.06 1.58 -5.36
N THR A 132 3.26 0.95 -4.50
CA THR A 132 3.69 0.56 -3.16
C THR A 132 3.48 -0.94 -3.00
N VAL A 133 4.52 -1.64 -2.55
CA VAL A 133 4.46 -3.07 -2.21
C VAL A 133 4.42 -3.20 -0.70
N TRP A 134 3.39 -3.88 -0.21
CA TRP A 134 3.07 -4.02 1.20
C TRP A 134 3.32 -5.43 1.69
N LYS A 135 3.79 -5.54 2.93
CA LYS A 135 3.90 -6.80 3.67
C LYS A 135 3.17 -6.67 5.00
N ARG A 136 2.33 -7.65 5.30
CA ARG A 136 1.65 -7.76 6.59
C ARG A 136 2.67 -8.22 7.64
N GLN A 137 2.68 -7.51 8.77
CA GLN A 137 3.53 -7.83 9.92
C GLN A 137 2.85 -8.85 10.83
N GLU A 138 3.60 -9.41 11.78
CA GLU A 138 3.07 -10.38 12.76
C GLU A 138 1.94 -9.79 13.62
N ASP A 139 1.98 -8.48 13.89
CA ASP A 139 0.94 -7.76 14.62
C ASP A 139 -0.30 -7.41 13.77
N GLY A 140 -0.32 -7.84 12.50
CA GLY A 140 -1.40 -7.58 11.56
C GLY A 140 -1.33 -6.23 10.86
N SER A 141 -0.39 -5.35 11.22
CA SER A 141 -0.20 -4.08 10.53
C SER A 141 0.38 -4.26 9.13
N TRP A 142 0.06 -3.34 8.22
CA TRP A 142 0.68 -3.29 6.88
C TRP A 142 1.84 -2.31 6.87
N LYS A 143 2.99 -2.75 6.39
CA LYS A 143 4.18 -1.91 6.17
C LYS A 143 4.68 -2.07 4.75
N PHE A 144 5.07 -0.98 4.11
CA PHE A 144 5.63 -1.06 2.78
C PHE A 144 7.07 -1.63 2.84
N VAL A 145 7.37 -2.51 1.90
CA VAL A 145 8.73 -3.03 1.66
C VAL A 145 9.37 -2.35 0.44
N TRP A 146 8.56 -1.75 -0.44
CA TRP A 146 9.03 -0.98 -1.59
C TRP A 146 8.07 0.16 -1.93
N ASP A 147 8.62 1.36 -2.18
CA ASP A 147 7.87 2.56 -2.64
C ASP A 147 8.66 3.48 -3.61
#